data_AF-A0A2D3WKI1-F1
#
_entry.id   AF-A0A2D3WKI1-F1
#
_cell.length_a   1.000
_cell.length_b   1.000
_cell.length_c   1.000
_cell.angle_alpha   90.00
_cell.angle_beta   90.00
_cell.angle_gamma   90.00
#
_symmetry.space_group_name_H-M   'P 1'
#
loop_
_entity.id
_entity.type
_entity.pdbx_description
1 polymer ?
#
loop_
_entity_poly.entity_id
_entity_poly.type
_entity_poly.pdbx_seq_one_letter_code
_entity_poly.pdbx_strand_id
1 'polypeptide(L)' 'MTISDIEFEMKINDVDDSDIAAIIEVCKIKGFSAEGLDEELVKRGYEKIFTVNYDDTDEDREEDWEDFE' A
#
# COMPACT_ATOMS: atom_id res chain seq x y z
N MET A 1 -7.17 -6.94 -8.57
CA MET A 1 -6.29 -7.66 -7.63
C MET A 1 -7.09 -8.81 -7.04
N THR A 2 -6.60 -10.04 -7.13
CA THR A 2 -7.24 -11.21 -6.50
C THR A 2 -6.66 -11.45 -5.10
N ILE A 3 -7.32 -12.30 -4.30
CA ILE A 3 -6.81 -12.68 -2.97
C ILE A 3 -5.43 -13.36 -3.09
N SER A 4 -5.25 -14.21 -4.10
CA SER A 4 -3.98 -14.88 -4.35
C SER A 4 -2.86 -13.91 -4.71
N ASP A 5 -3.17 -12.83 -5.44
CA ASP A 5 -2.19 -11.77 -5.72
C ASP A 5 -1.80 -11.05 -4.42
N ILE A 6 -2.76 -10.74 -3.56
CA ILE A 6 -2.52 -10.07 -2.26
C ILE A 6 -1.63 -10.94 -1.36
N GLU A 7 -1.94 -12.23 -1.25
CA GLU A 7 -1.12 -13.18 -0.47
C GLU A 7 0.31 -13.27 -1.01
N PHE A 8 0.47 -13.28 -2.34
CA PHE A 8 1.77 -13.32 -2.97
C PHE A 8 2.59 -12.06 -2.66
N GLU A 9 2.02 -10.87 -2.87
CA GLU A 9 2.67 -9.58 -2.58
C GLU A 9 3.06 -9.45 -1.10
N MET A 10 2.21 -9.90 -0.17
CA MET A 10 2.54 -9.90 1.26
C MET A 10 3.68 -10.87 1.60
N LYS A 11 3.68 -12.08 1.02
CA LYS A 11 4.73 -13.08 1.27
C LYS A 11 6.11 -12.64 0.75
N ILE A 12 6.17 -11.96 -0.41
CA ILE A 12 7.45 -11.46 -0.92
C ILE A 12 8.03 -10.30 -0.09
N ASN A 13 7.19 -9.65 0.73
CA ASN A 13 7.55 -8.57 1.64
C ASN A 13 7.73 -9.04 3.09
N ASP A 14 7.93 -10.33 3.33
CA ASP A 14 8.21 -10.91 4.66
C ASP A 14 7.07 -10.69 5.69
N VAL A 15 5.82 -10.59 5.22
CA VAL A 15 4.65 -10.59 6.10
C VAL A 15 4.35 -12.01 6.55
N ASP A 16 4.14 -12.21 7.85
CA ASP A 16 3.86 -13.52 8.43
C ASP A 16 2.52 -14.10 7.92
N ASP A 17 2.51 -15.40 7.60
CA ASP A 17 1.31 -16.10 7.10
C ASP A 17 0.09 -15.96 8.03
N SER A 18 0.32 -15.87 9.33
CA SER A 18 -0.75 -15.68 10.33
C SER A 18 -1.38 -14.30 10.23
N ASP A 19 -0.57 -13.27 9.96
CA ASP A 19 -1.03 -11.90 9.78
C ASP A 19 -1.70 -11.71 8.42
N ILE A 20 -1.18 -12.32 7.35
CA ILE A 20 -1.82 -12.35 6.03
C ILE A 20 -3.26 -12.88 6.14
N ALA A 21 -3.45 -14.01 6.81
CA ALA A 21 -4.77 -14.60 7.01
C ALA A 21 -5.71 -13.65 7.77
N ALA A 22 -5.23 -13.02 8.84
CA ALA A 22 -6.01 -12.08 9.63
C ALA A 22 -6.40 -10.82 8.83
N ILE A 23 -5.47 -10.26 8.05
CA ILE A 23 -5.71 -9.09 7.20
C ILE A 23 -6.77 -9.43 6.14
N ILE A 24 -6.65 -10.59 5.49
CA ILE A 24 -7.61 -11.06 4.48
C ILE A 24 -9.01 -11.23 5.08
N GLU A 25 -9.14 -11.74 6.31
CA GLU A 25 -10.45 -11.83 6.97
C GLU A 25 -11.05 -10.46 7.25
N VAL A 26 -10.25 -9.50 7.73
CA VAL A 26 -10.71 -8.13 7.97
C VAL A 26 -11.16 -7.47 6.65
N CYS A 27 -10.38 -7.62 5.58
CA CYS A 27 -10.72 -7.08 4.26
C CYS A 27 -11.91 -7.78 3.60
N LYS A 28 -12.15 -9.08 3.87
CA LYS A 28 -13.39 -9.76 3.44
C LYS A 28 -14.64 -9.16 4.07
N ILE A 29 -14.55 -8.67 5.30
CA ILE A 29 -15.68 -8.07 6.03
C ILE A 29 -15.90 -6.61 5.61
N LYS A 30 -14.82 -5.83 5.49
CA LYS A 30 -14.88 -4.38 5.20
C LYS A 30 -14.90 -4.04 3.71
N GLY A 31 -14.39 -4.92 2.86
CA GLY A 31 -14.12 -4.67 1.44
C GLY A 31 -12.60 -4.66 1.15
N PHE A 32 -12.21 -5.21 0.01
CA PHE A 32 -10.82 -5.21 -0.45
C PHE A 32 -10.48 -3.87 -1.12
N SER A 33 -9.68 -3.06 -0.45
CA SER A 33 -9.04 -1.86 -1.00
C SER A 33 -7.55 -1.88 -0.69
N ALA A 34 -6.72 -1.31 -1.58
CA ALA A 34 -5.26 -1.23 -1.38
C ALA A 34 -4.92 -0.45 -0.09
N GLU A 35 -5.58 0.69 0.12
CA GLU A 35 -5.44 1.48 1.36
C GLU A 35 -5.83 0.68 2.60
N GLY A 36 -6.92 -0.11 2.54
CA GLY A 36 -7.36 -0.91 3.67
C GLY A 36 -6.41 -2.06 4.01
N LEU A 37 -5.78 -2.67 3.00
CA LEU A 37 -4.74 -3.67 3.19
C LEU A 37 -3.52 -3.05 3.87
N ASP A 38 -3.07 -1.89 3.37
CA ASP A 38 -1.92 -1.18 3.93
C ASP A 38 -2.17 -0.63 5.33
N GLU A 39 -3.38 -0.15 5.63
CA GLU A 39 -3.75 0.23 6.99
C GLU A 39 -3.62 -0.95 7.96
N GLU A 40 -4.06 -2.15 7.56
CA GLU A 40 -3.98 -3.34 8.39
C GLU A 40 -2.55 -3.88 8.50
N LEU A 41 -1.72 -3.71 7.47
CA LEU A 41 -0.28 -3.98 7.50
C LEU A 41 0.44 -3.04 8.49
N VAL A 42 0.22 -1.73 8.36
CA VAL A 42 0.85 -0.70 9.21
C VAL A 42 0.45 -0.87 10.68
N LYS A 43 -0.81 -1.23 10.97
CA LYS A 43 -1.26 -1.53 12.34
C LYS A 43 -0.49 -2.69 12.99
N ARG A 44 0.04 -3.61 12.19
CA ARG A 44 0.83 -4.77 12.62
C ARG A 44 2.33 -4.50 12.60
N GLY A 45 2.75 -3.32 12.12
CA GLY A 45 4.16 -2.91 12.05
C GLY A 45 4.83 -3.19 10.71
N TYR A 46 4.08 -3.57 9.68
CA TYR A 46 4.60 -3.74 8.33
C TYR A 46 4.57 -2.42 7.55
N GLU A 47 5.42 -2.32 6.52
CA GLU A 47 5.37 -1.20 5.57
C GLU A 47 4.16 -1.33 4.63
N LYS A 48 3.83 -0.22 3.97
CA LYS A 48 2.81 -0.21 2.91
C LYS A 48 3.34 -0.97 1.69
N ILE A 49 2.55 -1.89 1.18
CA ILE A 49 2.90 -2.77 0.05
C ILE A 49 2.05 -2.43 -1.18
N PHE A 50 0.79 -2.06 -1.00
CA PHE A 50 -0.18 -1.99 -2.09
C PHE A 50 -0.39 -0.57 -2.64
N THR A 51 -0.24 0.45 -1.81
CA THR A 51 -0.26 1.86 -2.20
C THR A 51 1.15 2.30 -2.56
N VAL A 52 1.43 2.34 -3.87
CA VAL A 52 2.60 3.06 -4.38
C VAL A 52 2.22 4.54 -4.36
N ASN A 53 2.78 5.31 -3.43
CA ASN A 53 2.63 6.76 -3.39
C ASN A 53 3.31 7.37 -4.62
N TYR A 54 2.57 7.50 -5.72
CA TYR A 54 2.88 8.48 -6.76
C TYR A 54 2.39 9.88 -6.37
N ASP A 55 1.54 9.98 -5.35
CA ASP A 55 0.93 11.21 -4.83
C ASP A 55 1.85 11.99 -3.85
N ASP A 56 2.93 11.38 -3.35
CA ASP A 56 4.04 12.14 -2.70
C ASP A 56 4.90 12.91 -3.74
N THR A 57 4.52 12.87 -5.02
CA THR A 57 5.16 13.60 -6.13
C THR A 57 4.17 14.50 -6.89
N ASP A 58 3.12 15.00 -6.24
CA ASP A 58 2.21 16.00 -6.85
C ASP A 58 2.06 17.33 -6.08
N GLU A 59 2.99 17.63 -5.15
CA GLU A 59 3.21 18.97 -4.55
C GLU A 59 4.74 19.11 -4.36
N ASP A 60 5.59 19.71 -5.20
CA ASP A 60 5.54 20.97 -5.92
C ASP A 60 6.41 20.88 -7.19
N ARG A 61 5.78 20.64 -8.35
CA ARG A 61 6.36 21.11 -9.63
C ARG A 61 5.93 22.56 -9.83
N GLU A 62 6.47 23.48 -9.04
CA GLU A 62 6.60 24.86 -9.50
C GLU A 62 7.76 24.86 -10.50
N GLU A 63 7.40 24.81 -11.79
CA GLU A 63 8.32 25.11 -12.87
C GLU A 63 8.77 26.57 -12.74
N ASP A 64 9.81 26.82 -11.95
CA ASP A 64 10.51 28.10 -11.95
C ASP A 64 11.38 28.20 -13.22
N TRP A 65 10.73 28.46 -14.34
CA TRP A 65 11.36 28.96 -15.56
C TRP A 65 11.58 30.47 -15.44
N GLU A 66 12.44 30.92 -14.51
CA GLU A 66 12.96 32.29 -14.54
C GLU A 66 14.01 32.43 -15.66
N ASP A 67 13.49 32.82 -16.83
CA ASP A 67 14.04 33.78 -17.78
C ASP A 67 15.49 34.22 -17.50
N PHE A 68 16.46 33.53 -18.11
CA PHE A 68 17.86 33.93 -18.08
C PHE A 68 18.09 35.05 -19.12
N GLU A 69 18.17 36.30 -18.65
CA GLU A 69 18.63 37.48 -19.43
C GLU A 69 20.04 37.31 -20.03
#